data_AF-A0A968VI31-F1
#
_entry.id   AF-A0A968VI31-F1
#
_cell.length_a   1.000
_cell.length_b   1.000
_cell.length_c   1.000
_cell.angle_alpha   90.00
_cell.angle_beta   90.00
_cell.angle_gamma   90.00
#
_symmetry.space_group_name_H-M   'P 1'
#
loop_
_entity.id
_entity.type
_entity.pdbx_description
1 polymer ?
#
loop_
_entity_poly.entity_id
_entity_poly.type
_entity_poly.pdbx_seq_one_letter_code
_entity_poly.pdbx_strand_id
1 'polypeptide(L)'
;MTNITDTPLLSLDALPARSDSFVWADYIELLCFANADGFVSQADVLDRIRERKDLGGELDEVEEEVTEGSRLAAAEIEDKWTYQVIEWFEHLQYRANTFRSFYPFSLQGEGLALQRYTEISVLQKFYFVLLLASNLKYV
;
A
#
# COMPACT_ATOMS: atom_id res chain seq x y z
N MET A 1 27.78 21.12 -14.89
CA MET A 1 26.38 21.19 -14.40
C MET A 1 25.78 19.82 -14.61
N THR A 2 25.92 18.94 -13.63
CA THR A 2 25.38 17.59 -13.68
C THR A 2 23.87 17.69 -13.52
N ASN A 3 23.13 17.28 -14.54
CA ASN A 3 21.68 17.12 -14.47
C ASN A 3 21.40 16.19 -13.30
N ILE A 4 20.72 16.71 -12.28
CA ILE A 4 20.11 15.90 -11.24
C ILE A 4 19.13 15.00 -12.00
N THR A 5 19.43 13.71 -12.03
CA THR A 5 18.66 12.72 -12.77
C THR A 5 17.22 12.75 -12.26
N ASP A 6 16.28 12.86 -13.18
CA ASP A 6 14.82 12.92 -12.97
C ASP A 6 14.26 11.55 -12.51
N THR A 7 15.05 10.81 -11.74
CA THR A 7 14.72 9.48 -11.25
C THR A 7 13.85 9.67 -10.01
N PRO A 8 12.65 9.07 -9.97
CA PRO A 8 11.80 9.17 -8.79
C PRO A 8 12.52 8.59 -7.58
N LEU A 9 12.36 9.25 -6.42
CA LEU A 9 12.97 8.83 -5.16
C LEU A 9 12.46 7.46 -4.68
N LEU A 10 11.27 7.05 -5.15
CA LEU A 10 10.65 5.78 -4.82
C LEU A 10 10.20 5.06 -6.09
N SER A 11 10.48 3.77 -6.20
CA SER A 11 9.95 2.90 -7.26
C SER A 11 8.85 2.00 -6.68
N LEU A 12 7.60 2.45 -6.78
CA LEU A 12 6.41 1.78 -6.22
C LEU A 12 5.61 1.00 -7.28
N ASP A 13 6.26 0.60 -8.37
CA ASP A 13 5.63 -0.15 -9.47
C ASP A 13 5.49 -1.65 -9.11
N ALA A 14 6.37 -2.14 -8.24
CA ALA A 14 6.35 -3.52 -7.78
C ALA A 14 5.45 -3.67 -6.54
N LEU A 15 4.33 -4.38 -6.67
CA LEU A 15 3.52 -4.75 -5.51
C LEU A 15 4.30 -5.68 -4.57
N PRO A 16 4.02 -5.64 -3.26
CA PRO A 16 4.55 -6.60 -2.30
C PRO A 16 4.31 -8.04 -2.75
N ALA A 17 5.34 -8.88 -2.66
CA ALA A 17 5.27 -10.29 -3.07
C ALA A 17 4.47 -11.16 -2.10
N ARG A 18 4.45 -10.83 -0.81
CA ARG A 18 3.78 -11.62 0.22
C ARG A 18 2.46 -10.96 0.60
N SER A 19 1.44 -11.74 0.90
CA SER A 19 0.18 -11.27 1.52
C SER A 19 0.33 -10.88 2.99
N ASP A 20 1.56 -10.64 3.47
CA ASP A 20 1.82 -10.24 4.84
C ASP A 20 1.28 -8.82 5.07
N SER A 21 0.29 -8.71 5.97
CA SER A 21 -0.41 -7.48 6.28
C SER A 21 0.52 -6.34 6.70
N PHE A 22 1.65 -6.63 7.35
CA PHE A 22 2.59 -5.58 7.76
C PHE A 22 3.34 -5.00 6.56
N VAL A 23 3.71 -5.83 5.58
CA VAL A 23 4.40 -5.39 4.36
C VAL A 23 3.46 -4.58 3.47
N TRP A 24 2.19 -5.00 3.39
CA TRP A 24 1.17 -4.25 2.65
C TRP A 24 0.80 -2.94 3.32
N ALA A 25 0.68 -2.90 4.66
CA ALA A 25 0.47 -1.66 5.38
C ALA A 25 1.60 -0.64 5.11
N ASP A 26 2.86 -1.08 5.21
CA ASP A 26 4.02 -0.25 4.88
C ASP A 26 3.98 0.25 3.43
N TYR A 27 3.63 -0.62 2.49
CA TYR A 27 3.51 -0.25 1.08
C TYR A 27 2.40 0.79 0.84
N ILE A 28 1.24 0.66 1.49
CA ILE A 28 0.14 1.64 1.39
C ILE A 28 0.55 2.98 2.01
N GLU A 29 1.24 2.97 3.15
CA GLU A 29 1.81 4.19 3.75
C GLU A 29 2.81 4.86 2.80
N LEU A 30 3.66 4.09 2.11
CA LEU A 30 4.59 4.61 1.09
C LEU A 30 3.87 5.16 -0.14
N LEU A 31 2.81 4.50 -0.61
CA LEU A 31 1.96 5.03 -1.69
C LEU A 31 1.38 6.39 -1.29
N CYS A 32 0.81 6.48 -0.08
CA CYS A 32 0.26 7.73 0.44
C CYS A 32 1.33 8.80 0.64
N PHE A 33 2.55 8.43 1.03
CA PHE A 33 3.67 9.34 1.15
C PHE A 33 4.14 9.87 -0.21
N ALA A 34 4.22 9.01 -1.23
CA ALA A 34 4.66 9.36 -2.58
C ALA A 34 3.59 10.10 -3.38
N ASN A 35 2.31 9.90 -3.07
CA ASN A 35 1.23 10.55 -3.79
C ASN A 35 1.24 12.07 -3.58
N ALA A 36 0.99 12.82 -4.65
CA ALA A 36 1.10 14.27 -4.66
C ALA A 36 0.08 14.94 -3.73
N ASP A 37 -1.14 14.41 -3.68
CA ASP A 37 -2.22 14.85 -2.79
C ASP A 37 -2.13 14.24 -1.37
N GLY A 38 -1.23 13.27 -1.18
CA GLY A 38 -1.08 12.55 0.07
C GLY A 38 -2.29 11.69 0.44
N PHE A 39 -3.05 11.19 -0.54
CA PHE A 39 -4.28 10.43 -0.32
C PHE A 39 -4.21 9.06 -1.03
N VAL A 40 -4.69 8.00 -0.37
CA VAL A 40 -4.87 6.67 -0.95
C VAL A 40 -6.10 6.00 -0.36
N SER A 41 -7.05 5.58 -1.19
CA SER A 41 -8.22 4.83 -0.78
C SER A 41 -8.05 3.32 -0.94
N GLN A 42 -8.94 2.53 -0.31
CA GLN A 42 -9.04 1.09 -0.56
C GLN A 42 -9.25 0.77 -2.05
N ALA A 43 -10.05 1.58 -2.74
CA ALA A 43 -10.31 1.42 -4.17
C ALA A 43 -9.03 1.62 -5.00
N ASP A 44 -8.22 2.64 -4.68
CA ASP A 44 -6.95 2.88 -5.36
C ASP A 44 -5.98 1.69 -5.21
N VAL A 45 -5.95 1.06 -4.03
CA VAL A 45 -5.13 -0.13 -3.77
C VAL A 45 -5.64 -1.33 -4.57
N LEU A 46 -6.95 -1.56 -4.59
CA LEU A 46 -7.57 -2.65 -5.37
C LEU A 46 -7.31 -2.49 -6.87
N ASP A 47 -7.48 -1.28 -7.40
CA ASP A 47 -7.25 -1.01 -8.82
C ASP A 47 -5.79 -1.25 -9.19
N ARG A 48 -4.85 -0.85 -8.33
CA ARG A 48 -3.42 -1.14 -8.54
C ARG A 48 -3.10 -2.64 -8.54
N ILE A 49 -3.79 -3.43 -7.73
CA ILE A 49 -3.66 -4.90 -7.73
C ILE A 49 -4.20 -5.50 -9.04
N ARG A 50 -5.38 -5.03 -9.48
CA ARG A 50 -6.01 -5.45 -10.74
C ARG A 50 -5.14 -5.14 -11.94
N GLU A 51 -4.64 -3.91 -12.04
CA GLU A 51 -3.77 -3.47 -13.14
C GLU A 51 -2.52 -4.34 -13.28
N ARG A 52 -1.89 -4.75 -12.17
CA ARG A 52 -0.72 -5.63 -12.23
C ARG A 52 -1.08 -7.05 -12.70
N LYS A 53 -2.23 -7.57 -12.27
CA LYS A 53 -2.72 -8.87 -12.71
C LYS A 53 -3.00 -8.88 -14.21
N ASP A 54 -3.65 -7.83 -14.72
CA ASP A 54 -3.97 -7.68 -16.14
C ASP A 54 -2.72 -7.59 -17.02
N LEU A 55 -1.63 -7.03 -16.48
CA LEU A 55 -0.32 -6.97 -17.14
C LEU A 55 0.49 -8.28 -17.06
N GLY A 56 -0.08 -9.36 -16.53
CA GLY A 56 0.56 -10.67 -16.42
C GLY A 56 1.63 -10.75 -15.33
N GLY A 57 1.57 -9.86 -14.33
CA GLY A 57 2.42 -9.97 -13.16
C GLY A 57 2.02 -11.17 -12.31
N GLU A 58 2.95 -12.11 -12.08
CA GLU A 58 2.84 -13.10 -11.02
C GLU A 58 2.87 -12.35 -9.67
N LEU A 59 1.68 -12.08 -9.12
CA LEU A 59 1.56 -11.99 -7.67
C LEU A 59 1.78 -13.42 -7.19
N ASP A 60 2.72 -13.66 -6.27
CA ASP A 60 2.88 -14.98 -5.66
C ASP A 60 1.54 -15.36 -5.03
N GLU A 61 0.77 -16.11 -5.80
CA GLU A 61 -0.55 -16.57 -5.42
C GLU A 61 -0.32 -17.53 -4.26
N VAL A 62 -1.07 -17.27 -3.20
CA VAL A 62 -1.51 -18.30 -2.26
C VAL A 62 -1.86 -19.54 -3.08
N GLU A 63 -1.06 -20.60 -2.96
CA GLU A 63 -1.12 -21.83 -3.76
C GLU A 63 -2.56 -22.31 -4.02
N GLU A 64 -3.16 -21.98 -5.17
CA GLU A 64 -4.37 -22.65 -5.64
C GLU A 64 -4.28 -22.92 -7.13
N GLU A 65 -4.22 -24.21 -7.48
CA GLU A 65 -4.20 -24.72 -8.85
C GLU A 65 -5.40 -24.17 -9.64
N VAL A 66 -5.13 -23.29 -10.59
CA VAL A 66 -6.15 -22.75 -11.50
C VAL A 66 -6.67 -23.88 -12.40
N THR A 67 -7.80 -24.49 -12.00
CA THR A 67 -8.52 -25.45 -12.84
C THR A 67 -9.42 -24.66 -13.80
N GLU A 68 -9.46 -25.08 -15.07
CA GLU A 68 -10.15 -24.43 -16.19
C GLU A 68 -11.69 -24.32 -15.96
N GLY A 69 -12.10 -23.27 -15.24
CA GLY A 69 -13.47 -22.96 -14.80
C GLY A 69 -13.68 -21.45 -14.65
N SER A 70 -13.35 -20.71 -15.71
CA SER A 70 -12.80 -19.34 -15.75
C SER A 70 -13.68 -18.15 -15.31
N ARG A 71 -14.77 -18.30 -14.56
CA ARG A 71 -15.56 -17.13 -14.07
C ARG A 71 -15.83 -17.12 -12.57
N LEU A 72 -16.13 -18.28 -11.99
CA LEU A 72 -16.35 -18.40 -10.55
C LEU A 72 -15.04 -18.17 -9.78
N ALA A 73 -13.94 -18.74 -10.28
CA ALA A 73 -12.60 -18.52 -9.73
C ALA A 73 -12.16 -17.05 -9.77
N ALA A 74 -12.54 -16.29 -10.81
CA ALA A 74 -12.18 -14.88 -10.90
C ALA A 74 -12.89 -14.03 -9.84
N ALA A 75 -14.17 -14.31 -9.58
CA ALA A 75 -14.96 -13.64 -8.55
C ALA A 75 -14.45 -13.96 -7.14
N GLU A 76 -14.12 -15.23 -6.86
CA GLU A 76 -13.56 -15.64 -5.57
C GLU A 76 -12.20 -14.98 -5.28
N ILE A 77 -11.34 -14.85 -6.30
CA ILE A 77 -10.07 -14.13 -6.18
C ILE A 77 -10.31 -12.64 -5.90
N GLU A 78 -11.29 -12.03 -6.56
CA GLU A 78 -11.63 -10.61 -6.36
C GLU A 78 -12.15 -10.35 -4.94
N ASP A 79 -13.03 -11.21 -4.43
CA ASP A 79 -13.53 -11.15 -3.06
C ASP A 79 -12.38 -11.28 -2.03
N LYS A 80 -11.41 -12.15 -2.32
CA LYS A 80 -10.22 -12.34 -1.47
C LYS A 80 -9.36 -11.09 -1.38
N TRP A 81 -9.08 -10.41 -2.50
CA TRP A 81 -8.31 -9.17 -2.49
C TRP A 81 -9.07 -8.04 -1.79
N THR A 82 -10.38 -7.97 -2.00
CA THR A 82 -11.24 -7.01 -1.30
C THR A 82 -11.15 -7.21 0.21
N TYR A 83 -11.23 -8.45 0.67
CA TYR A 83 -11.07 -8.79 2.09
C TYR A 83 -9.69 -8.40 2.62
N GLN A 84 -8.61 -8.73 1.91
CA GLN A 84 -7.25 -8.39 2.33
C GLN A 84 -7.03 -6.88 2.43
N VAL A 85 -7.55 -6.10 1.48
CA VAL A 85 -7.45 -4.65 1.51
C VAL A 85 -8.17 -4.08 2.75
N ILE A 86 -9.33 -4.62 3.10
CA ILE A 86 -10.02 -4.25 4.34
C ILE A 86 -9.13 -4.54 5.56
N GLU A 87 -8.56 -5.75 5.66
CA GLU A 87 -7.65 -6.11 6.76
C GLU A 87 -6.44 -5.18 6.84
N TRP A 88 -5.83 -4.82 5.72
CA TRP A 88 -4.68 -3.91 5.72
C TRP A 88 -5.06 -2.52 6.24
N PHE A 89 -6.25 -2.01 5.90
CA PHE A 89 -6.73 -0.73 6.44
C PHE A 89 -7.10 -0.82 7.93
N GLU A 90 -7.58 -1.96 8.41
CA GLU A 90 -7.72 -2.20 9.85
C GLU A 90 -6.36 -2.19 10.57
N HIS A 91 -5.31 -2.74 9.95
CA HIS A 91 -3.94 -2.66 10.46
C HIS A 91 -3.42 -1.22 10.49
N LEU A 92 -3.68 -0.42 9.45
CA LEU A 92 -3.35 1.01 9.43
C LEU A 92 -4.11 1.77 10.54
N GLN A 93 -5.37 1.43 10.78
CA GLN A 93 -6.17 2.00 11.86
C GLN A 93 -5.60 1.65 13.24
N TYR A 94 -5.18 0.42 13.43
CA TYR A 94 -4.46 0.00 14.64
C TYR A 94 -3.19 0.83 14.84
N ARG A 95 -2.34 0.96 13.80
CA ARG A 95 -1.11 1.77 13.85
C ARG A 95 -1.39 3.22 14.22
N ALA A 96 -2.40 3.83 13.62
CA ALA A 96 -2.81 5.20 13.94
C ALA A 96 -3.17 5.36 15.42
N ASN A 97 -3.90 4.40 15.98
CA ASN A 97 -4.31 4.42 17.39
C ASN A 97 -3.14 4.15 18.35
N THR A 98 -2.18 3.32 17.94
CA THR A 98 -0.99 2.98 18.74
C THR A 98 0.03 4.11 18.75
N PHE A 99 0.40 4.62 17.59
CA PHE A 99 1.47 5.61 17.44
C PHE A 99 0.97 7.06 17.59
N ARG A 100 -0.33 7.33 17.44
CA ARG A 100 -0.97 8.62 17.74
C ARG A 100 -0.22 9.80 17.10
N SER A 101 0.29 10.74 17.90
CA SER A 101 0.98 11.95 17.45
C SER A 101 2.29 11.69 16.70
N PHE A 102 2.83 10.46 16.75
CA PHE A 102 3.99 10.06 15.97
C PHE A 102 3.62 9.54 14.57
N TYR A 103 2.36 9.12 14.37
CA TYR A 103 1.87 8.63 13.08
C TYR A 103 1.58 9.81 12.14
N PRO A 104 2.09 9.81 10.90
CA PRO A 104 1.95 10.95 9.99
C PRO A 104 0.68 10.92 9.13
N PHE A 105 -0.19 9.93 9.34
CA PHE A 105 -1.41 9.75 8.56
C PHE A 105 -2.66 9.76 9.43
N SER A 106 -3.79 10.00 8.78
CA SER A 106 -5.13 9.87 9.35
C SER A 106 -5.96 8.97 8.46
N LEU A 107 -6.84 8.17 9.05
CA LEU A 107 -7.85 7.47 8.28
C LEU A 107 -9.09 8.34 8.10
N GLN A 108 -9.62 8.33 6.88
CA GLN A 108 -10.78 9.09 6.44
C GLN A 108 -11.92 8.14 6.05
N GLY A 109 -13.15 8.65 6.09
CA GLY A 109 -14.34 7.90 5.66
C GLY A 109 -14.49 6.56 6.38
N GLU A 110 -14.39 6.54 7.71
CA GLU A 110 -14.51 5.32 8.52
C GLU A 110 -13.47 4.23 8.23
N GLY A 111 -12.28 4.61 7.77
CA GLY A 111 -11.18 3.66 7.50
C GLY A 111 -11.07 3.24 6.03
N LEU A 112 -11.79 3.92 5.14
CA LEU A 112 -11.78 3.62 3.71
C LEU A 112 -10.63 4.31 2.94
N ALA A 113 -9.97 5.29 3.56
CA ALA A 113 -8.84 5.97 2.94
C ALA A 113 -7.80 6.43 3.96
N LEU A 114 -6.54 6.49 3.53
CA LEU A 114 -5.40 7.00 4.25
C LEU A 114 -5.04 8.39 3.70
N GLN A 115 -4.93 9.37 4.59
CA GLN A 115 -4.57 10.75 4.26
C GLN A 115 -3.36 11.18 5.08
N ARG A 116 -2.28 11.59 4.40
CA ARG A 116 -1.12 12.24 5.01
C ARG A 116 -1.50 13.63 5.49
N TYR A 117 -1.01 14.01 6.68
CA TYR A 117 -1.13 15.40 7.14
C TYR A 117 -0.35 16.37 6.26
N THR A 118 -0.84 17.59 6.11
CA THR A 118 -0.13 18.64 5.35
C THR A 118 1.08 19.16 6.12
N GLU A 119 0.92 19.42 7.41
CA GLU A 119 1.98 19.85 8.31
C GLU A 119 2.57 18.65 9.07
N ILE A 120 3.82 18.31 8.75
CA ILE A 120 4.51 17.15 9.34
C ILE A 120 5.47 17.61 10.45
N SER A 121 5.22 17.16 11.67
CA SER A 121 6.09 17.40 12.83
C SER A 121 7.43 16.65 12.72
N VAL A 122 8.44 17.05 13.51
CA VAL A 122 9.75 16.38 13.53
C VAL A 122 9.63 14.88 13.91
N LEU A 123 8.72 14.56 14.83
CA LEU A 123 8.47 13.18 15.26
C LEU A 123 7.85 12.33 14.15
N GLN A 124 6.94 12.91 13.39
CA GLN A 124 6.34 12.28 12.21
C GLN A 124 7.34 12.14 11.04
N LYS A 125 8.28 13.09 10.88
CA LYS A 125 9.41 12.92 9.94
C LYS A 125 10.28 11.73 10.33
N PHE A 126 10.51 11.52 11.63
CA PHE A 126 11.26 10.36 12.09
C PHE A 126 10.54 9.05 11.76
N TYR A 127 9.20 9.02 11.88
CA TYR A 127 8.41 7.88 11.41
C TYR A 127 8.66 7.58 9.93
N PHE A 128 8.61 8.58 9.05
CA PHE A 128 8.89 8.38 7.62
C PHE A 128 10.31 7.85 7.37
N VAL A 129 11.32 8.32 8.11
CA VAL A 129 12.68 7.78 7.99
C VAL A 129 12.72 6.29 8.35
N LEU A 130 12.02 5.87 9.40
CA LEU A 130 11.94 4.46 9.78
C LEU A 130 11.19 3.63 8.73
N LEU A 131 10.08 4.15 8.20
CA LEU A 131 9.30 3.50 7.15
C LEU A 131 10.12 3.29 5.87
N LEU A 132 10.88 4.31 5.46
CA LEU A 132 11.79 4.21 4.31
C LEU A 132 12.91 3.22 4.58
N ALA A 133 13.49 3.24 5.79
CA ALA A 133 14.56 2.33 6.18
C ALA A 133 14.10 0.86 6.28
N SER A 134 12.84 0.59 6.62
CA SER A 134 12.28 -0.77 6.60
C SER A 134 11.91 -1.25 5.19
N ASN A 135 11.87 -0.34 4.21
CA ASN A 135 11.40 -0.61 2.85
C ASN A 135 12.40 -0.20 1.76
N LEU A 136 13.70 -0.40 2.01
CA LEU A 136 14.79 -0.05 1.08
C LEU A 136 14.68 -0.69 -0.31
N LYS A 137 13.86 -1.74 -0.47
CA LYS A 137 13.56 -2.31 -1.80
C LYS A 137 12.83 -1.34 -2.74
N TYR A 138 12.24 -0.28 -2.20
CA TYR A 138 11.49 0.74 -2.93
C TYR A 138 12.20 2.09 -3.04
N VAL A 139 13.37 2.24 -2.39
CA VAL A 139 14.18 3.46 -2.35
C VAL A 139 15.41 3.28 -3.23
#